data_AF-A0AAF0F217-F1
#
_entry.id   AF-A0AAF0F217-F1
#
_cell.length_a   1.000
_cell.length_b   1.000
_cell.length_c   1.000
_cell.angle_alpha   90.00
_cell.angle_beta   90.00
_cell.angle_gamma   90.00
#
_symmetry.space_group_name_H-M   'P 1'
#
loop_
_entity.id
_entity.type
_entity.pdbx_description
1 polymer ?
#
loop_
_entity_poly.entity_id
_entity_poly.type
_entity_poly.pdbx_seq_one_letter_code
_entity_poly.pdbx_strand_id
1 'polypeptide(L)'
;MVEFLSRKLKDDVEGTCTGKYGYIIKVVSIMDVGQGKVMPGTGLAEFRSKYQAIVLKPFNGEVMDALVTNVNKMGFFAEVGPLSIFVSSHLLPIDYKFQPDANPPEFVSPTDNLVKGRKVRIRIVGTLPLGR
;
A
#
# COMPACT_ATOMS: atom_id res chain seq x y z
N MET A 1 30.67 -11.81 -0.78
CA MET A 1 30.31 -10.92 0.35
C MET A 1 29.33 -9.81 -0.07
N VAL A 2 29.69 -8.96 -1.04
CA VAL A 2 28.80 -7.89 -1.55
C VAL A 2 27.47 -8.42 -2.09
N GLU A 3 27.49 -9.54 -2.80
CA GLU A 3 26.28 -10.20 -3.30
C GLU A 3 25.34 -10.67 -2.18
N PHE A 4 25.90 -11.22 -1.10
CA PHE A 4 25.13 -11.62 0.08
C PHE A 4 24.46 -10.41 0.75
N LEU A 5 25.22 -9.32 0.96
CA LEU A 5 24.69 -8.07 1.52
C LEU A 5 23.59 -7.48 0.63
N SER A 6 23.78 -7.54 -0.69
CA SER A 6 22.81 -7.05 -1.67
C SER A 6 21.49 -7.83 -1.63
N ARG A 7 21.59 -9.16 -1.53
CA ARG A 7 20.42 -10.02 -1.37
C ARG A 7 19.73 -9.77 -0.03
N LYS A 8 20.50 -9.73 1.05
CA LYS A 8 19.98 -9.50 2.40
C LYS A 8 19.24 -8.16 2.50
N LEU A 9 19.81 -7.09 1.94
CA LEU A 9 19.16 -5.78 1.87
C LEU A 9 17.81 -5.86 1.16
N LYS A 10 17.74 -6.51 -0.02
CA LYS A 10 16.49 -6.66 -0.77
C LYS A 10 15.44 -7.42 0.03
N ASP A 11 15.84 -8.54 0.63
CA ASP A 11 14.96 -9.38 1.44
C ASP A 11 14.41 -8.63 2.67
N ASP A 12 15.21 -7.73 3.26
CA ASP A 12 14.83 -6.99 4.46
C ASP A 12 13.98 -5.74 4.18
N VAL A 13 14.12 -5.10 3.00
CA VAL A 13 13.44 -3.81 2.72
C VAL A 13 12.27 -3.92 1.73
N GLU A 14 12.31 -4.84 0.76
CA GLU A 14 11.23 -4.96 -0.24
C GLU A 14 9.95 -5.46 0.42
N GLY A 15 8.82 -4.79 0.13
CA GLY A 15 7.52 -5.07 0.75
C GLY A 15 7.29 -4.39 2.11
N THR A 16 8.33 -3.78 2.71
CA THR A 16 8.15 -3.02 3.96
C THR A 16 7.43 -1.69 3.71
N CYS A 17 6.78 -1.16 4.75
CA CYS A 17 6.10 0.14 4.70
C CYS A 17 6.53 1.00 5.88
N THR A 18 6.82 2.27 5.62
CA THR A 18 7.13 3.26 6.65
C THR A 18 6.27 4.51 6.43
N GLY A 19 5.84 5.18 7.51
CA GLY A 19 5.05 6.41 7.38
C GLY A 19 5.79 7.53 6.63
N LYS A 20 7.13 7.55 6.72
CA LYS A 20 7.95 8.58 6.05
C LYS A 20 8.07 8.34 4.54
N TYR A 21 8.32 7.11 4.10
CA TYR A 21 8.64 6.81 2.69
C TYR A 21 7.54 6.05 1.94
N GLY A 22 6.52 5.54 2.62
CA GLY A 22 5.49 4.68 2.05
C GLY A 22 5.95 3.23 1.94
N TYR A 23 5.33 2.50 1.01
CA TYR A 23 5.67 1.12 0.68
C TYR A 23 6.89 1.06 -0.22
N ILE A 24 7.87 0.24 0.12
CA ILE A 24 9.01 -0.07 -0.74
C ILE A 24 8.61 -1.21 -1.67
N ILE A 25 8.39 -0.91 -2.95
CA ILE A 25 7.93 -1.89 -3.94
C ILE A 25 9.09 -2.76 -4.43
N LYS A 26 10.19 -2.12 -4.82
CA LYS A 26 11.35 -2.82 -5.38
C LYS A 26 12.63 -1.99 -5.25
N VAL A 27 13.74 -2.63 -4.89
CA VAL A 27 15.07 -2.03 -4.97
C VAL A 27 15.56 -2.09 -6.41
N VAL A 28 15.85 -0.93 -6.99
CA VAL A 28 16.32 -0.79 -8.38
C VAL A 28 17.82 -1.03 -8.46
N SER A 29 18.59 -0.36 -7.60
CA SER A 29 20.04 -0.41 -7.61
C SER A 29 20.60 -0.16 -6.21
N ILE A 30 21.74 -0.78 -5.91
CA ILE A 30 22.51 -0.52 -4.69
C ILE A 30 23.71 0.31 -5.14
N MET A 31 23.77 1.56 -4.67
CA MET A 31 24.80 2.51 -5.08
C MET A 31 26.09 2.31 -4.29
N ASP A 32 25.96 2.06 -2.99
CA ASP A 32 27.09 1.87 -2.09
C ASP A 32 26.68 0.96 -0.93
N VAL A 33 27.51 -0.01 -0.58
CA VAL A 33 27.26 -0.88 0.59
C VAL A 33 27.76 -0.23 1.89
N GLY A 34 28.72 0.70 1.78
CA GLY A 34 29.39 1.32 2.91
C GLY A 34 30.44 0.41 3.55
N GLN A 35 31.23 0.98 4.47
CA GLN A 35 32.18 0.22 5.28
C GLN A 35 31.46 -0.50 6.43
N GLY A 36 31.83 -1.76 6.66
CA GLY A 36 31.31 -2.56 7.76
C GLY A 36 31.90 -2.13 9.09
N LYS A 37 31.04 -1.86 10.09
CA LYS A 37 31.45 -1.58 11.46
C LYS A 37 31.15 -2.78 12.35
N VAL A 38 32.17 -3.35 12.97
CA VAL A 38 32.00 -4.47 13.92
C VAL A 38 31.29 -3.97 15.17
N MET A 39 30.23 -4.66 15.57
CA MET A 39 29.47 -4.38 16.78
C MET A 39 30.18 -4.99 17.99
N PRO A 40 30.44 -4.20 19.05
CA PRO A 40 31.07 -4.70 20.27
C PRO A 40 30.28 -5.87 20.88
N GLY A 41 30.98 -6.94 21.28
CA GLY A 41 30.40 -8.04 22.07
C GLY A 41 29.61 -9.11 21.31
N THR A 42 29.26 -8.90 20.04
CA THR A 42 28.46 -9.88 19.26
C THR A 42 29.23 -10.52 18.11
N GLY A 43 30.35 -9.93 17.68
CA GLY A 43 31.10 -10.37 16.50
C GLY A 43 30.40 -10.10 15.16
N LEU A 44 29.23 -9.43 15.18
CA LEU A 44 28.48 -9.04 13.99
C LEU A 44 29.03 -7.74 13.40
N ALA A 45 28.80 -7.51 12.10
CA ALA A 45 29.15 -6.26 11.43
C ALA A 45 27.91 -5.56 10.85
N GLU A 46 27.80 -4.26 11.08
CA GLU A 46 26.76 -3.38 10.55
C GLU A 46 27.25 -2.68 9.29
N PHE A 47 26.44 -2.70 8.22
CA PHE A 47 26.73 -2.02 6.95
C PHE A 47 25.65 -0.99 6.66
N ARG A 48 26.05 0.26 6.40
CA ARG A 48 25.12 1.34 6.02
C ARG A 48 25.09 1.50 4.52
N SER A 49 24.18 0.77 3.87
CA SER A 49 24.06 0.76 2.42
C SER A 49 23.15 1.87 1.90
N LYS A 50 23.57 2.54 0.82
CA LYS A 50 22.79 3.49 0.04
C LYS A 50 22.22 2.77 -1.19
N TYR A 51 20.91 2.84 -1.37
CA TYR A 51 20.20 2.19 -2.47
C TYR A 51 19.10 3.08 -3.03
N GLN A 52 18.68 2.79 -4.25
CA GLN A 52 17.52 3.40 -4.90
C GLN A 52 16.38 2.38 -4.96
N ALA A 53 15.17 2.82 -4.66
CA ALA A 53 13.99 1.97 -4.69
C ALA A 53 12.79 2.70 -5.31
N ILE A 54 11.92 1.91 -5.93
CA ILE A 54 10.57 2.33 -6.32
C ILE A 54 9.70 2.26 -5.08
N VAL A 55 9.06 3.37 -4.74
CA VAL A 55 8.19 3.48 -3.57
C VAL A 55 6.79 3.91 -3.99
N LEU A 56 5.78 3.44 -3.23
CA LEU A 56 4.41 3.89 -3.34
C LEU A 56 3.99 4.56 -2.03
N LYS A 57 3.74 5.87 -2.08
CA LYS A 57 3.29 6.66 -0.95
C LYS A 57 2.05 7.48 -1.35
N PRO A 58 0.86 7.19 -0.78
CA PRO A 58 -0.32 7.99 -1.08
C PRO A 58 -0.25 9.36 -0.41
N PHE A 59 -0.92 10.35 -1.01
CA PHE A 59 -1.06 11.70 -0.48
C PHE A 59 -2.53 12.11 -0.31
N ASN A 60 -2.81 12.94 0.69
CA ASN A 60 -4.14 13.53 0.84
C ASN A 60 -4.47 14.40 -0.38
N GLY A 61 -5.66 14.21 -0.94
CA GLY A 61 -6.13 14.86 -2.16
C GLY A 61 -5.75 14.15 -3.45
N GLU A 62 -4.87 13.14 -3.39
CA GLU A 62 -4.49 12.35 -4.57
C GLU A 62 -5.68 11.57 -5.12
N VAL A 63 -5.78 11.50 -6.44
CA VAL A 63 -6.81 10.75 -7.16
C VAL A 63 -6.17 9.51 -7.78
N MET A 64 -6.69 8.33 -7.45
CA MET A 64 -6.13 7.06 -7.89
C MET A 64 -7.24 6.13 -8.42
N ASP A 65 -6.87 5.28 -9.37
CA ASP A 65 -7.73 4.19 -9.84
C ASP A 65 -7.46 2.95 -8.99
N ALA A 66 -8.54 2.37 -8.44
CA ALA A 66 -8.49 1.25 -7.51
C ALA A 66 -9.43 0.11 -7.94
N LEU A 67 -9.12 -1.11 -7.52
CA LEU A 67 -9.95 -2.28 -7.77
C LEU A 67 -10.76 -2.61 -6.51
N VAL A 68 -12.08 -2.65 -6.60
CA VAL A 68 -12.94 -3.04 -5.47
C VAL A 68 -12.71 -4.51 -5.13
N THR A 69 -12.32 -4.79 -3.89
CA THR A 69 -12.04 -6.15 -3.41
C THR A 69 -13.14 -6.71 -2.53
N ASN A 70 -13.85 -5.86 -1.80
CA ASN A 70 -14.96 -6.25 -0.94
C ASN A 70 -15.96 -5.12 -0.76
N VAL A 71 -17.24 -5.46 -0.59
CA VAL A 71 -18.34 -4.50 -0.38
C VAL A 71 -19.16 -4.94 0.82
N ASN A 72 -19.51 -4.00 1.69
CA ASN A 72 -20.34 -4.25 2.87
C ASN A 72 -21.23 -3.04 3.19
N LYS A 73 -22.07 -3.16 4.22
CA LYS A 73 -23.00 -2.08 4.62
C LYS A 73 -22.30 -0.76 4.98
N MET A 74 -21.06 -0.83 5.49
CA MET A 74 -20.30 0.33 5.93
C MET A 74 -19.60 1.05 4.78
N GLY A 75 -19.51 0.44 3.60
CA GLY A 75 -18.79 0.95 2.44
C GLY A 75 -18.12 -0.15 1.64
N PHE A 76 -17.01 0.16 0.98
CA PHE A 76 -16.25 -0.82 0.21
C PHE A 76 -14.75 -0.70 0.45
N PHE A 77 -14.07 -1.83 0.28
CA PHE A 77 -12.62 -1.92 0.24
C PHE A 77 -12.16 -1.96 -1.22
N ALA A 78 -11.11 -1.21 -1.52
CA ALA A 78 -10.46 -1.22 -2.80
C ALA A 78 -8.93 -1.22 -2.64
N GLU A 79 -8.25 -1.75 -3.65
CA GLU A 79 -6.79 -1.89 -3.65
C GLU A 79 -6.15 -1.11 -4.80
N VAL A 80 -5.00 -0.50 -4.47
CA VAL A 80 -4.09 0.14 -5.42
C VAL A 80 -2.70 -0.44 -5.21
N GLY A 81 -2.38 -1.52 -5.92
CA GLY A 81 -1.18 -2.30 -5.64
C GLY A 81 -1.21 -2.83 -4.19
N PRO A 82 -0.18 -2.57 -3.35
CA PRO A 82 -0.16 -2.99 -1.96
C PRO A 82 -0.99 -2.12 -1.00
N LEU A 83 -1.56 -1.01 -1.49
CA LEU A 83 -2.34 -0.09 -0.67
C LEU A 83 -3.79 -0.58 -0.58
N SER A 84 -4.25 -0.86 0.64
CA SER A 84 -5.66 -1.14 0.93
C SER A 84 -6.36 0.13 1.38
N ILE A 85 -7.50 0.43 0.76
CA ILE A 85 -8.26 1.65 0.98
C ILE A 85 -9.69 1.27 1.36
N PHE A 86 -10.20 1.91 2.39
CA PHE A 86 -11.59 1.81 2.77
C PHE A 86 -12.32 3.11 2.43
N VAL A 87 -13.43 2.99 1.68
CA VAL A 87 -14.32 4.10 1.37
C VAL A 87 -15.62 3.90 2.13
N SER A 88 -15.90 4.80 3.07
CA SER A 88 -17.14 4.77 3.85
C SER A 88 -18.36 5.06 2.99
N SER A 89 -19.48 4.39 3.28
CA SER A 89 -20.78 4.66 2.66
C SER A 89 -21.26 6.10 2.84
N HIS A 90 -20.80 6.80 3.89
CA HIS A 90 -21.11 8.22 4.08
C HIS A 90 -20.41 9.15 3.09
N LEU A 91 -19.35 8.67 2.43
CA LEU A 91 -18.62 9.41 1.38
C LEU A 91 -19.11 9.03 -0.03
N LEU A 92 -20.02 8.07 -0.14
CA LEU A 92 -20.67 7.74 -1.40
C LEU A 92 -21.74 8.79 -1.74
N PRO A 93 -22.01 9.02 -3.02
CA PRO A 93 -23.18 9.77 -3.46
C PRO A 93 -24.49 9.16 -2.92
N ILE A 94 -25.49 10.00 -2.66
CA ILE A 94 -26.73 9.63 -1.94
C ILE A 94 -27.63 8.63 -2.69
N ASP A 95 -27.42 8.48 -3.99
CA ASP A 95 -28.15 7.58 -4.88
C ASP A 95 -27.67 6.13 -4.81
N TYR A 96 -26.48 5.87 -4.26
CA TYR A 96 -25.98 4.52 -4.04
C TYR A 96 -26.69 3.85 -2.84
N LYS A 97 -27.38 2.75 -3.11
CA LYS A 97 -28.06 1.94 -2.09
C LYS A 97 -27.39 0.58 -1.94
N PHE A 98 -27.12 0.20 -0.70
CA PHE A 98 -26.55 -1.12 -0.39
C PHE A 98 -27.60 -2.22 -0.60
N GLN A 99 -27.23 -3.27 -1.35
CA GLN A 99 -28.05 -4.45 -1.58
C GLN A 99 -27.38 -5.68 -0.93
N PRO A 100 -27.84 -6.10 0.26
CA PRO A 100 -27.28 -7.27 0.95
C PRO A 100 -27.66 -8.60 0.31
N ASP A 101 -28.81 -8.64 -0.37
CA ASP A 101 -29.37 -9.86 -0.98
C ASP A 101 -28.72 -10.21 -2.33
N ALA A 102 -27.91 -9.30 -2.87
CA ALA A 102 -27.11 -9.54 -4.06
C ALA A 102 -25.96 -10.53 -3.77
N ASN A 103 -25.62 -11.38 -4.74
CA ASN A 103 -24.53 -12.33 -4.62
C ASN A 103 -23.50 -12.13 -5.74
N PRO A 104 -22.38 -11.43 -5.50
CA PRO A 104 -21.92 -10.87 -4.21
C PRO A 104 -22.62 -9.55 -3.81
N PRO A 105 -22.53 -9.12 -2.54
CA PRO A 105 -23.08 -7.84 -2.08
C PRO A 105 -22.54 -6.64 -2.88
N GLU A 106 -23.40 -5.64 -3.12
CA GLU A 106 -23.05 -4.48 -3.94
C GLU A 106 -23.75 -3.18 -3.47
N PHE A 107 -23.26 -2.03 -3.94
CA PHE A 107 -24.03 -0.78 -3.94
C PHE A 107 -24.53 -0.49 -5.35
N VAL A 108 -25.82 -0.16 -5.49
CA VAL A 108 -26.45 0.11 -6.77
C VAL A 108 -26.95 1.55 -6.80
N SER A 109 -26.64 2.25 -7.90
CA SER A 109 -27.24 3.52 -8.29
C SER A 109 -28.07 3.32 -9.57
N PRO A 110 -28.88 4.28 -10.02
CA PRO A 110 -29.64 4.15 -11.27
C PRO A 110 -28.78 3.96 -12.52
N THR A 111 -27.51 4.37 -12.49
CA THR A 111 -26.62 4.39 -13.67
C THR A 111 -25.42 3.44 -13.55
N ASP A 112 -25.06 3.02 -12.34
CA ASP A 112 -23.84 2.24 -12.09
C ASP A 112 -23.97 1.36 -10.83
N ASN A 113 -23.13 0.34 -10.74
CA ASN A 113 -23.02 -0.53 -9.58
C ASN A 113 -21.57 -0.70 -9.10
N LEU A 114 -21.41 -0.72 -7.78
CA LEU A 114 -20.17 -0.97 -7.06
C LEU A 114 -20.20 -2.39 -6.50
N VAL A 115 -19.56 -3.29 -7.23
CA VAL A 115 -19.42 -4.71 -6.89
C VAL A 115 -17.94 -5.11 -6.90
N LYS A 116 -17.61 -6.21 -6.22
CA LYS A 116 -16.27 -6.79 -6.25
C LYS A 116 -15.77 -6.98 -7.69
N GLY A 117 -14.54 -6.52 -7.95
CA GLY A 117 -13.89 -6.57 -9.26
C GLY A 117 -14.11 -5.33 -10.13
N ARG A 118 -14.95 -4.38 -9.74
CA ARG A 118 -15.11 -3.10 -10.46
C ARG A 118 -13.89 -2.21 -10.24
N LYS A 119 -13.52 -1.46 -11.28
CA LYS A 119 -12.51 -0.39 -11.21
C LYS A 119 -13.21 0.90 -10.85
N VAL A 120 -12.68 1.60 -9.85
CA VAL A 120 -13.23 2.86 -9.34
C VAL A 120 -12.14 3.90 -9.28
N ARG A 121 -12.51 5.17 -9.45
CA ARG A 121 -11.62 6.31 -9.23
C ARG A 121 -11.96 6.96 -7.89
N ILE A 122 -10.97 7.03 -7.01
CA ILE A 122 -11.15 7.50 -5.64
C ILE A 122 -10.21 8.66 -5.35
N ARG A 123 -10.60 9.53 -4.42
CA ARG A 123 -9.76 10.60 -3.89
C ARG A 123 -9.40 10.31 -2.44
N ILE A 124 -8.13 10.31 -2.12
CA ILE A 124 -7.65 10.07 -0.75
C ILE A 124 -8.01 11.27 0.12
N VAL A 125 -8.78 11.04 1.19
CA VAL A 125 -9.18 12.09 2.16
C VAL A 125 -8.24 12.11 3.36
N GLY A 126 -7.70 10.96 3.74
CA GLY A 126 -6.79 10.81 4.86
C GLY A 126 -5.93 9.56 4.73
N THR A 127 -4.66 9.67 5.11
CA THR A 127 -3.73 8.54 5.21
C THR A 127 -3.46 8.21 6.67
N LEU A 128 -3.69 6.97 7.09
CA LEU A 128 -3.26 6.48 8.39
C LEU A 128 -2.01 5.62 8.20
N PRO A 129 -0.82 6.03 8.67
CA PRO A 129 0.34 5.16 8.65
C PRO A 129 0.08 3.96 9.58
N LEU A 130 0.24 2.75 9.05
CA LEU A 130 0.27 1.51 9.82
C LEU A 130 1.55 1.52 10.68
N GLY A 131 1.44 1.93 11.94
CA GLY A 131 2.55 1.92 12.90
C GLY A 131 2.67 3.22 13.67
N ARG A 132 2.19 3.21 14.92
CA ARG A 132 2.79 3.98 16.03
C ARG A 132 3.66 3.03 16.83
#